data_AF-A0A842WUD0-F1
#
_entry.id   AF-A0A842WUD0-F1
#
_cell.length_a   1.000
_cell.length_b   1.000
_cell.length_c   1.000
_cell.angle_alpha   90.00
_cell.angle_beta   90.00
_cell.angle_gamma   90.00
#
_symmetry.space_group_name_H-M   'P 1'
#
loop_
_entity.id
_entity.type
_entity.pdbx_description
1 polymer ?
#
loop_
_entity_poly.entity_id
_entity_poly.type
_entity_poly.pdbx_seq_one_letter_code
_entity_poly.pdbx_strand_id
1 'polypeptide(L)'
;MLVGGLRFTPAAKKGARGRRVELIQGNYSSFDLFDHHLVPRHRIAEDDEINLLLNFYGITRSELPRIIRDDPAVKVLGARPGQVIRIERDSLVAGITYYYRLVIDGKR
;
A
#
# COMPACT_ATOMS: atom_id res chain seq x y z
N MET A 1 -15.94 5.51 -8.13
CA MET A 1 -15.70 4.25 -7.40
C MET A 1 -17.03 3.50 -7.34
N LEU A 2 -17.06 2.22 -7.74
CA LEU A 2 -18.25 1.37 -7.63
C LEU A 2 -17.95 0.19 -6.71
N VAL A 3 -18.68 0.11 -5.61
CA VAL A 3 -18.62 -1.02 -4.66
C VAL A 3 -19.75 -1.98 -5.00
N GLY A 4 -19.41 -3.20 -5.39
CA GLY A 4 -20.38 -4.24 -5.79
C GLY A 4 -20.28 -5.48 -4.92
N GLY A 5 -21.09 -6.50 -5.17
CA GLY A 5 -21.06 -7.77 -4.44
C GLY A 5 -19.77 -8.60 -4.67
N LEU A 6 -19.82 -9.89 -4.30
CA LEU A 6 -18.70 -10.85 -4.35
C LEU A 6 -17.90 -10.84 -5.66
N ARG A 7 -18.56 -10.59 -6.81
CA ARG A 7 -17.92 -10.60 -8.13
C ARG A 7 -18.56 -9.60 -9.10
N PHE A 8 -17.73 -9.05 -9.99
CA PHE A 8 -18.18 -8.31 -11.17
C PHE A 8 -18.12 -9.19 -12.41
N THR A 9 -19.11 -9.04 -13.29
CA THR A 9 -19.14 -9.70 -14.60
C THR A 9 -17.98 -9.20 -15.49
N PRO A 10 -17.48 -10.02 -16.45
CA PRO A 10 -16.44 -9.60 -17.38
C PRO A 10 -16.81 -8.33 -18.19
N ALA A 11 -18.09 -8.19 -18.56
CA ALA A 11 -18.61 -7.01 -19.25
C ALA A 11 -18.49 -5.74 -18.38
N ALA A 12 -18.85 -5.82 -17.09
CA ALA A 12 -18.67 -4.73 -16.15
C ALA A 12 -17.20 -4.36 -15.99
N LYS A 13 -16.30 -5.34 -15.86
CA LYS A 13 -14.84 -5.11 -15.79
C LYS A 13 -14.30 -4.40 -17.03
N LYS A 14 -14.73 -4.81 -18.23
CA LYS A 14 -14.33 -4.18 -19.50
C LYS A 14 -14.84 -2.75 -19.60
N GLY A 15 -16.11 -2.52 -19.24
CA GLY A 15 -16.73 -1.20 -19.25
C GLY A 15 -16.10 -0.23 -18.23
N ALA A 16 -15.71 -0.72 -17.06
CA ALA A 16 -15.07 0.07 -16.03
C ALA A 16 -13.66 0.55 -16.44
N ARG A 17 -12.86 -0.32 -17.08
CA ARG A 17 -11.56 0.07 -17.66
C ARG A 17 -11.70 1.21 -18.67
N GLY A 18 -12.69 1.12 -19.57
CA GLY A 18 -12.93 2.16 -20.58
C GLY A 18 -13.39 3.50 -20.01
N ARG A 19 -13.98 3.50 -18.80
CA ARG A 19 -14.53 4.69 -18.15
C ARG A 19 -13.71 5.19 -16.95
N ARG A 20 -12.51 4.62 -16.73
CA ARG A 20 -11.64 4.89 -15.56
C ARG A 20 -12.38 4.76 -14.22
N VAL A 21 -13.32 3.81 -14.14
CA VAL A 21 -14.06 3.52 -12.90
C VAL A 21 -13.32 2.42 -12.16
N GLU A 22 -12.97 2.69 -10.90
CA GLU A 22 -12.43 1.67 -10.00
C GLU A 22 -13.57 0.78 -9.48
N LEU A 23 -13.49 -0.51 -9.82
CA LEU A 23 -14.42 -1.55 -9.35
C LEU A 23 -13.85 -2.22 -8.13
N ILE A 24 -14.66 -2.27 -7.09
CA ILE A 24 -14.23 -2.73 -5.80
C ILE A 24 -15.14 -3.85 -5.34
N GLN A 25 -14.55 -5.03 -5.11
CA GLN A 25 -15.29 -6.20 -4.66
C GLN A 25 -15.74 -5.97 -3.22
N GLY A 26 -17.01 -6.25 -2.92
CA GLY A 26 -17.63 -6.06 -1.61
C GLY A 26 -17.13 -7.02 -0.53
N ASN A 27 -15.99 -7.67 -0.74
CA ASN A 27 -15.31 -8.49 0.26
C ASN A 27 -14.40 -7.63 1.14
N TYR A 28 -14.72 -6.35 1.34
CA TYR A 28 -13.99 -5.57 2.31
C TYR A 28 -14.30 -6.05 3.71
N SER A 29 -13.27 -6.01 4.55
CA SER A 29 -13.42 -6.12 5.99
C SER A 29 -14.46 -5.11 6.46
N SER A 30 -15.41 -5.56 7.29
CA SER A 30 -16.39 -4.70 7.96
C SER A 30 -15.77 -3.81 9.04
N PHE A 31 -14.45 -3.79 9.14
CA PHE A 31 -13.66 -3.13 10.17
C PHE A 31 -12.48 -2.41 9.51
N ASP A 32 -11.99 -1.37 10.18
CA ASP A 32 -10.79 -0.66 9.73
C ASP A 32 -9.55 -1.53 9.98
N LEU A 33 -8.76 -1.74 8.92
CA LEU A 33 -7.53 -2.51 8.97
C LEU A 33 -6.50 -1.88 9.92
N PHE A 34 -6.43 -0.55 9.96
CA PHE A 34 -5.42 0.17 10.75
C PHE A 34 -5.76 0.29 12.24
N ASP A 35 -6.99 -0.08 12.64
CA ASP A 35 -7.38 -0.19 14.05
C ASP A 35 -6.85 -1.48 14.69
N HIS A 36 -6.39 -2.45 13.90
CA HIS A 36 -5.87 -3.70 14.43
C HIS A 36 -4.47 -3.51 15.03
N HIS A 37 -4.29 -3.91 16.30
CA HIS A 37 -3.03 -3.73 17.03
C HIS A 37 -1.78 -4.36 16.37
N LEU A 38 -1.93 -5.38 15.52
CA LEU A 38 -0.81 -5.97 14.77
C LEU A 38 -0.50 -5.25 13.46
N VAL A 39 -1.35 -4.32 13.03
CA VAL A 39 -1.16 -3.53 11.82
C VAL A 39 -0.66 -2.14 12.24
N PRO A 40 0.64 -1.87 12.11
CA PRO A 40 1.17 -0.53 12.37
C PRO A 40 0.56 0.51 11.43
N ARG A 41 0.73 1.79 11.76
CA ARG A 41 0.26 2.86 10.86
C ARG A 41 1.15 2.92 9.62
N HIS A 42 0.52 2.95 8.45
CA HIS A 42 1.20 3.07 7.16
C HIS A 42 0.80 4.39 6.50
N ARG A 43 1.75 5.07 5.86
CA ARG A 43 1.50 6.24 5.02
C ARG A 43 2.37 6.21 3.77
N ILE A 44 1.92 6.86 2.70
CA ILE A 44 2.78 7.08 1.53
C ILE A 44 3.85 8.11 1.92
N ALA A 45 5.11 7.76 1.72
CA ALA A 45 6.23 8.65 2.02
C ALA A 45 6.35 9.75 0.96
N GLU A 46 6.79 10.94 1.38
CA GLU A 46 7.05 12.06 0.48
C GLU A 46 8.41 11.90 -0.22
N ASP A 47 8.55 12.47 -1.42
CA ASP A 47 9.78 12.35 -2.20
C ASP A 47 11.01 12.92 -1.47
N ASP A 48 10.85 14.01 -0.73
CA ASP A 48 11.94 14.62 0.06
C ASP A 48 12.42 13.70 1.18
N GLU A 49 11.50 13.08 1.92
CA GLU A 49 11.81 12.09 2.96
C GLU A 49 12.53 10.87 2.36
N ILE A 50 12.06 10.39 1.20
CA ILE A 50 12.67 9.27 0.48
C ILE A 50 14.10 9.65 0.06
N ASN A 51 14.31 10.81 -0.54
CA ASN A 51 15.62 11.24 -1.02
C ASN A 51 16.63 11.39 0.13
N LEU A 52 16.21 11.96 1.26
CA LEU A 52 17.04 12.04 2.47
C LEU A 52 17.45 10.65 2.96
N LEU A 53 16.52 9.71 3.02
CA LEU A 53 16.77 8.35 3.46
C LEU A 53 17.76 7.62 2.53
N LEU A 54 17.55 7.70 1.22
CA LEU A 54 18.41 7.05 0.24
C LEU A 54 19.83 7.60 0.29
N ASN A 55 19.98 8.92 0.42
CA ASN A 55 21.28 9.58 0.55
C ASN A 55 21.98 9.21 1.87
N PHE A 56 21.24 9.16 2.98
CA PHE A 56 21.80 8.82 4.29
C PHE A 56 22.38 7.41 4.34
N TYR A 57 21.66 6.43 3.77
CA TYR A 57 22.11 5.03 3.75
C TYR A 57 22.96 4.69 2.51
N GLY A 58 23.05 5.57 1.53
CA GLY A 58 23.79 5.32 0.28
C GLY A 58 23.18 4.20 -0.57
N ILE A 59 21.85 4.02 -0.51
CA ILE A 59 21.12 2.94 -1.20
C ILE A 59 20.21 3.50 -2.29
N THR A 60 19.81 2.61 -3.19
CA THR A 60 18.83 2.85 -4.25
C THR A 60 17.43 2.41 -3.81
N ARG A 61 16.38 2.95 -4.47
CA ARG A 61 14.98 2.59 -4.18
C ARG A 61 14.74 1.07 -4.27
N SER A 62 15.41 0.39 -5.18
CA SER A 62 15.27 -1.05 -5.44
C SER A 62 15.80 -1.95 -4.31
N GLU A 63 16.67 -1.41 -3.46
CA GLU A 63 17.26 -2.07 -2.31
C GLU A 63 16.40 -1.93 -1.05
N LEU A 64 15.37 -1.08 -1.09
CA LEU A 64 14.38 -1.03 -0.03
C LEU A 64 13.64 -2.38 0.07
N PRO A 65 13.30 -2.81 1.30
CA PRO A 65 12.42 -3.95 1.52
C PRO A 65 11.13 -3.81 0.71
N ARG A 66 10.66 -4.91 0.12
CA ARG A 66 9.56 -4.88 -0.85
C ARG A 66 8.23 -5.20 -0.20
N ILE A 67 7.17 -4.57 -0.69
CA ILE A 67 5.78 -4.90 -0.37
C ILE A 67 4.99 -5.04 -1.67
N ILE A 68 4.17 -6.07 -1.79
CA ILE A 68 3.41 -6.33 -3.01
C ILE A 68 2.20 -5.39 -3.10
N ARG A 69 1.85 -4.95 -4.31
CA ARG A 69 0.63 -4.17 -4.57
C ARG A 69 -0.64 -4.84 -4.02
N ASP A 70 -0.65 -6.17 -3.96
CA ASP A 70 -1.82 -6.92 -3.54
C ASP A 70 -2.03 -6.98 -2.02
N ASP A 71 -1.09 -6.46 -1.24
CA ASP A 71 -1.16 -6.38 0.23
C ASP A 71 -2.36 -5.51 0.69
N PRO A 72 -3.11 -5.92 1.74
CA PRO A 72 -4.25 -5.18 2.24
C PRO A 72 -3.96 -3.73 2.61
N ALA A 73 -2.83 -3.45 3.29
CA ALA A 73 -2.48 -2.09 3.71
C ALA A 73 -2.17 -1.20 2.49
N VAL A 74 -1.51 -1.76 1.48
CA VAL A 74 -1.20 -1.08 0.21
C VAL A 74 -2.48 -0.74 -0.56
N LYS A 75 -3.43 -1.67 -0.61
CA LYS A 75 -4.73 -1.47 -1.27
C LYS A 75 -5.56 -0.39 -0.59
N VAL A 76 -5.64 -0.40 0.74
CA VAL A 76 -6.40 0.61 1.49
C VAL A 76 -5.79 2.00 1.31
N LEU A 77 -4.46 2.11 1.27
CA LEU A 77 -3.76 3.36 0.99
C LEU A 77 -3.82 3.81 -0.48
N GLY A 78 -4.21 2.93 -1.40
CA GLY A 78 -4.20 3.23 -2.85
C GLY A 78 -2.79 3.42 -3.44
N ALA A 79 -1.77 2.87 -2.78
CA ALA A 79 -0.38 3.06 -3.20
C ALA A 79 -0.06 2.25 -4.47
N ARG A 80 0.73 2.85 -5.36
CA ARG A 80 1.09 2.30 -6.69
C ARG A 80 2.49 1.71 -6.68
N PRO A 81 2.77 0.71 -7.55
CA PRO A 81 4.13 0.23 -7.74
C PRO A 81 5.12 1.37 -8.04
N GLY A 82 6.28 1.34 -7.38
CA GLY A 82 7.29 2.39 -7.44
C GLY A 82 7.20 3.43 -6.31
N GLN A 83 6.08 3.51 -5.59
CA GLN A 83 5.97 4.35 -4.40
C GLN A 83 6.58 3.67 -3.18
N VAL A 84 6.99 4.48 -2.20
CA VAL A 84 7.52 4.01 -0.91
C VAL A 84 6.49 4.29 0.17
N ILE A 85 6.27 3.29 1.03
CA ILE A 85 5.39 3.40 2.19
C ILE A 85 6.26 3.51 3.44
N ARG A 86 5.96 4.50 4.28
CA ARG A 86 6.49 4.61 5.63
C ARG A 86 5.58 3.86 6.59
N ILE A 87 6.18 3.07 7.46
CA ILE A 87 5.54 2.26 8.49
C ILE A 87 6.01 2.77 9.84
N GLU A 88 5.07 3.15 10.68
CA GLU A 88 5.28 3.62 12.04
C GLU A 88 4.94 2.49 13.01
N ARG A 89 5.98 1.87 13.58
CA ARG A 89 5.81 0.76 14.53
C ARG A 89 6.26 1.16 15.93
N ASP A 90 5.53 0.71 16.92
CA ASP A 90 5.94 0.80 18.32
C ASP A 90 6.97 -0.30 18.63
N SER A 91 8.08 0.11 19.22
CA SER A 91 9.19 -0.73 19.67
C SER A 91 9.35 -0.55 21.17
N LEU A 92 9.46 -1.67 21.89
CA LEU A 92 9.65 -1.66 23.35
C LEU A 92 10.95 -0.95 23.77
N VAL A 93 11.97 -0.96 22.90
CA VAL A 93 13.30 -0.42 23.20
C VAL A 93 13.45 1.02 22.73
N ALA A 94 12.96 1.32 21.53
CA ALA A 94 13.23 2.58 20.84
C ALA A 94 12.00 3.52 20.77
N GLY A 95 10.86 3.12 21.35
CA GLY A 95 9.60 3.82 21.14
C GLY A 95 9.16 3.72 19.68
N ILE A 96 8.85 4.83 19.04
CA ILE A 96 8.38 4.84 17.65
C ILE A 96 9.56 4.65 16.69
N THR A 97 9.47 3.63 15.83
CA THR A 97 10.45 3.36 14.77
C THR A 97 9.82 3.49 13.39
N TYR A 98 10.51 4.17 12.49
CA TYR A 98 10.11 4.32 11.09
C TYR A 98 10.76 3.24 10.22
N TYR A 99 9.96 2.60 9.37
CA TYR A 99 10.43 1.62 8.40
C TYR A 99 9.89 1.93 7.02
N TYR A 100 10.67 1.69 5.97
CA TYR A 100 10.32 2.09 4.60
C TYR A 100 10.29 0.87 3.69
N ARG A 101 9.22 0.73 2.88
CA ARG A 101 9.07 -0.37 1.94
C ARG A 101 8.69 0.12 0.54
N LEU A 102 9.34 -0.44 -0.49
CA LEU A 102 9.01 -0.18 -1.89
C LEU A 102 7.84 -1.04 -2.34
N VAL A 103 6.81 -0.41 -2.90
CA VAL A 103 5.68 -1.11 -3.51
C VAL A 103 6.12 -1.70 -4.85
N ILE A 104 5.96 -3.02 -5.02
CA ILE A 104 6.26 -3.75 -6.25
C ILE A 104 4.99 -4.34 -6.85
N ASP A 105 4.96 -4.49 -8.18
CA ASP A 105 3.92 -5.27 -8.82
C ASP A 105 4.21 -6.76 -8.55
N GLY A 106 3.32 -7.41 -7.79
CA GLY A 106 3.40 -8.84 -7.49
C GLY A 106 2.99 -9.63 -8.72
N LYS A 107 3.84 -9.68 -9.76
CA LYS A 107 3.67 -10.66 -10.83
C LYS A 107 4.17 -12.00 -10.33
N ARG A 108 3.25 -12.95 -10.22
CA ARG A 108 3.52 -14.40 -10.34
C ARG A 108 4.00 -14.72 -11.75
#